data_AF-A0A2D5V1M4-F1
#
_entry.id   AF-A0A2D5V1M4-F1
#
_cell.length_a   1.000
_cell.length_b   1.000
_cell.length_c   1.000
_cell.angle_alpha   90.00
_cell.angle_beta   90.00
_cell.angle_gamma   90.00
#
_symmetry.space_group_name_H-M   'P 1'
#
loop_
_entity.id
_entity.type
_entity.pdbx_description
1 polymer ?
#
loop_
_entity_poly.entity_id
_entity_poly.type
_entity_poly.pdbx_seq_one_letter_code
_entity_poly.pdbx_strand_id
1 'polypeptide(L)'
;MERDDLVQDHKYSLSANHDEAHGVEIRKKIWKVTGILTLITVVEVLIGAFIKQYDSTGGDNTLWPYVKIGFLVLTIVKAAYIVLVFMHLGDERKSFKWVILAPYILFILYLIFICLTESSYWHEVFQGADSINP
;
A
#
# COMPACT_ATOMS: atom_id res chain seq x y z
N MET A 1 -20.43 54.20 -3.21
CA MET A 1 -20.39 53.13 -2.19
C MET A 1 -19.82 51.91 -2.86
N GLU A 2 -18.55 51.59 -2.59
CA GLU A 2 -18.03 50.25 -2.90
C GLU A 2 -18.93 49.23 -2.21
N ARG A 3 -19.21 48.11 -2.89
CA ARG A 3 -20.07 47.09 -2.30
C ARG A 3 -19.25 46.26 -1.32
N ASP A 4 -19.62 46.32 -0.06
CA ASP A 4 -18.88 45.74 1.08
C ASP A 4 -18.81 44.20 1.00
N ASP A 5 -19.79 43.57 0.35
CA ASP A 5 -19.82 42.14 0.00
C ASP A 5 -18.65 41.74 -0.90
N LEU A 6 -18.35 42.52 -1.94
CA LEU A 6 -17.22 42.25 -2.85
C LEU A 6 -15.87 42.38 -2.15
N VAL A 7 -15.74 43.35 -1.23
CA VAL A 7 -14.52 43.54 -0.43
C VAL A 7 -14.30 42.37 0.54
N GLN A 8 -15.37 41.88 1.16
CA GLN A 8 -15.33 40.75 2.08
C GLN A 8 -15.00 39.45 1.34
N ASP A 9 -15.58 39.24 0.16
CA ASP A 9 -15.29 38.08 -0.71
C ASP A 9 -13.85 38.11 -1.24
N HIS A 10 -13.33 39.30 -1.55
CA HIS A 10 -11.92 39.49 -1.94
C HIS A 10 -10.94 39.18 -0.79
N LYS A 11 -11.33 39.47 0.46
CA LYS A 11 -10.57 39.09 1.67
C LYS A 11 -10.60 37.58 1.91
N TYR A 12 -11.75 36.94 1.73
CA TYR A 12 -11.88 35.47 1.86
C TYR A 12 -11.07 34.74 0.78
N SER A 13 -11.13 35.20 -0.47
CA SER A 13 -10.33 34.61 -1.56
C SER A 13 -8.83 34.82 -1.37
N LEU A 14 -8.38 35.99 -0.91
CA LEU A 14 -6.96 36.24 -0.62
C LEU A 14 -6.45 35.40 0.56
N SER A 15 -7.27 35.21 1.61
CA SER A 15 -6.92 34.34 2.75
C SER A 15 -7.06 32.84 2.46
N ALA A 16 -7.81 32.45 1.44
CA ALA A 16 -7.91 31.06 0.94
C ALA A 16 -6.74 30.66 0.03
N ASN A 17 -5.92 31.61 -0.44
CA ASN A 17 -4.67 31.31 -1.13
C ASN A 17 -3.64 30.86 -0.09
N HIS A 18 -3.41 29.55 -0.04
CA HIS A 18 -2.32 28.95 0.72
C HIS A 18 -0.98 29.60 0.32
N ASP A 19 -0.16 29.95 1.30
CA ASP A 19 1.18 30.50 1.09
C ASP A 19 1.99 29.58 0.15
N GLU A 20 2.54 30.12 -0.93
CA GLU A 20 3.23 29.33 -1.96
C GLU A 20 4.37 28.49 -1.36
N ALA A 21 5.04 29.01 -0.33
CA ALA A 21 6.12 28.30 0.35
C ALA A 21 5.65 26.96 0.95
N HIS A 22 4.43 26.91 1.50
CA HIS A 22 3.86 25.67 2.04
C HIS A 22 3.53 24.65 0.95
N GLY A 23 3.06 25.12 -0.22
CA GLY A 23 2.77 24.26 -1.37
C GLY A 23 4.02 23.63 -1.97
N VAL A 24 5.13 24.36 -2.02
CA VAL A 24 6.42 23.88 -2.54
C VAL A 24 6.96 22.73 -1.68
N GLU A 25 6.90 22.85 -0.36
CA GLU A 25 7.36 21.80 0.57
C GLU A 25 6.56 20.49 0.42
N ILE A 26 5.23 20.57 0.26
CA ILE A 26 4.38 19.39 0.03
C ILE A 26 4.76 18.72 -1.29
N ARG A 27 4.89 19.48 -2.38
CA ARG A 27 5.27 18.94 -3.70
C ARG A 27 6.63 18.26 -3.64
N LYS A 28 7.59 18.84 -2.92
CA LYS A 28 8.92 18.28 -2.71
C LYS A 28 8.87 16.96 -1.94
N LYS A 29 8.05 16.87 -0.88
CA LYS A 29 7.83 15.62 -0.12
C LYS A 29 7.26 14.53 -1.03
N ILE A 30 6.27 14.85 -1.85
CA ILE A 30 5.64 13.92 -2.81
C ILE A 30 6.68 13.38 -3.80
N TRP A 31 7.43 14.25 -4.47
CA TRP A 31 8.45 13.82 -5.44
C TRP A 31 9.56 12.98 -4.81
N LYS A 32 10.00 13.33 -3.59
CA LYS A 32 11.00 12.55 -2.85
C LYS A 32 10.49 11.14 -2.54
N VAL A 33 9.27 11.03 -1.99
CA VAL A 33 8.69 9.73 -1.61
C VAL A 33 8.35 8.89 -2.84
N THR A 34 7.87 9.51 -3.91
CA THR A 34 7.67 8.85 -5.20
C THR A 34 8.98 8.24 -5.70
N GLY A 35 10.07 9.01 -5.74
CA GLY A 35 11.37 8.51 -6.20
C GLY A 35 11.88 7.33 -5.36
N ILE A 36 11.75 7.40 -4.03
CA ILE A 36 12.13 6.31 -3.12
C ILE A 36 11.32 5.04 -3.41
N LEU A 37 9.99 5.17 -3.52
CA LEU A 37 9.10 4.04 -3.75
C LEU A 37 9.28 3.42 -5.13
N THR A 38 9.50 4.24 -6.17
CA THR A 38 9.83 3.77 -7.51
C THR A 38 11.14 2.99 -7.49
N LEU A 39 12.20 3.53 -6.86
CA LEU A 39 13.49 2.86 -6.77
C LEU A 39 13.37 1.51 -6.06
N ILE A 40 12.72 1.46 -4.90
CA ILE A 40 12.50 0.22 -4.16
C ILE A 40 11.73 -0.79 -5.03
N THR A 41 10.71 -0.33 -5.75
CA THR A 41 9.91 -1.21 -6.61
C THR A 41 10.69 -1.74 -7.81
N VAL A 42 11.54 -0.92 -8.42
CA VAL A 42 12.43 -1.36 -9.50
C VAL A 42 13.39 -2.44 -8.98
N VAL A 43 14.02 -2.21 -7.82
CA VAL A 43 14.91 -3.20 -7.21
C VAL A 43 14.18 -4.51 -6.91
N GLU A 44 12.98 -4.44 -6.36
CA GLU A 44 12.13 -5.61 -6.06
C GLU A 44 11.81 -6.42 -7.33
N VAL A 45 11.38 -5.76 -8.41
CA VAL A 45 11.09 -6.41 -9.70
C VAL A 45 12.36 -7.06 -10.28
N LEU A 46 13.51 -6.38 -10.22
CA LEU A 46 14.77 -6.95 -10.69
C LEU A 46 15.18 -8.18 -9.88
N ILE A 47 15.09 -8.12 -8.55
CA ILE A 47 15.37 -9.29 -7.68
C ILE A 47 14.46 -10.45 -8.07
N GLY A 48 13.17 -10.20 -8.31
CA GLY A 48 12.20 -11.24 -8.67
C GLY A 48 12.39 -11.80 -10.07
N ALA A 49 12.91 -10.97 -11.00
CA ALA A 49 13.21 -11.39 -12.36
C ALA A 49 14.49 -12.24 -12.44
N PHE A 50 15.50 -11.92 -11.61
CA PHE A 50 16.80 -12.61 -11.65
C PHE A 50 16.89 -13.82 -10.71
N ILE A 51 16.25 -13.78 -9.54
CA ILE A 51 16.28 -14.90 -8.57
C ILE A 51 15.04 -15.76 -8.77
N LYS A 52 15.22 -16.93 -9.41
CA LYS A 52 14.15 -17.89 -9.68
C LYS A 52 14.00 -18.91 -8.56
N GLN A 53 12.79 -19.47 -8.45
CA GLN A 53 12.45 -20.52 -7.47
C GLN A 53 13.29 -21.79 -7.64
N TYR A 54 13.54 -22.19 -8.89
CA TYR A 54 14.31 -23.38 -9.23
C TYR A 54 15.62 -22.95 -9.90
N ASP A 55 16.70 -23.64 -9.55
CA ASP A 55 17.99 -23.49 -10.22
C ASP A 55 17.94 -24.11 -11.64
N SER A 56 18.95 -23.86 -12.45
CA SER A 56 19.09 -24.34 -13.84
C SER A 56 19.03 -25.87 -13.96
N THR A 57 19.26 -26.58 -12.86
CA THR A 57 19.21 -28.04 -12.75
C THR A 57 17.85 -28.56 -12.26
N GLY A 58 16.87 -27.68 -11.98
CA GLY A 58 15.55 -28.03 -11.46
C GLY A 58 15.47 -28.24 -9.93
N GLY A 59 16.59 -28.06 -9.22
CA GLY A 59 16.64 -28.11 -7.75
C GLY A 59 16.11 -26.82 -7.10
N ASP A 60 15.69 -26.91 -5.84
CA ASP A 60 15.21 -25.75 -5.07
C ASP A 60 16.32 -24.72 -4.83
N ASN A 61 16.02 -23.45 -5.11
CA ASN A 61 16.93 -22.35 -4.82
C ASN A 61 16.86 -21.97 -3.34
N THR A 62 17.97 -22.10 -2.62
CA THR A 62 18.08 -21.76 -1.19
C THR A 62 17.82 -20.28 -0.90
N LEU A 63 17.98 -19.39 -1.88
CA LEU A 63 17.71 -17.95 -1.75
C LEU A 63 16.22 -17.60 -1.88
N TRP A 64 15.42 -18.47 -2.50
CA TRP A 64 14.01 -18.19 -2.80
C TRP A 64 13.13 -17.90 -1.58
N PRO A 65 13.24 -18.61 -0.44
CA PRO A 65 12.49 -18.29 0.77
C PRO A 65 12.80 -16.89 1.30
N TYR A 66 14.06 -16.46 1.25
CA TYR A 66 14.48 -15.14 1.70
C TYR A 66 13.92 -14.03 0.81
N VAL A 67 13.90 -14.24 -0.51
CA VAL A 67 13.26 -13.31 -1.45
C VAL A 67 11.78 -13.15 -1.14
N LYS A 68 11.06 -14.25 -0.90
CA LYS A 68 9.62 -14.20 -0.54
C LYS A 68 9.35 -13.38 0.71
N ILE A 69 10.11 -13.61 1.79
CA ILE A 69 9.97 -12.86 3.04
C ILE A 69 10.34 -11.38 2.82
N GLY A 70 11.41 -11.11 2.07
CA GLY A 70 11.82 -9.76 1.71
C GLY A 70 10.72 -9.01 0.96
N PHE A 71 10.08 -9.64 -0.02
CA PHE A 71 8.99 -9.03 -0.80
C PHE A 71 7.76 -8.75 0.06
N LEU A 72 7.42 -9.65 0.98
CA LEU A 72 6.33 -9.44 1.91
C LEU A 72 6.58 -8.20 2.79
N VAL A 73 7.78 -8.10 3.37
CA VAL A 73 8.16 -6.95 4.21
C VAL A 73 8.19 -5.66 3.41
N LEU A 74 8.81 -5.66 2.22
CA LEU A 74 8.87 -4.48 1.36
C LEU A 74 7.48 -4.02 0.90
N THR A 75 6.57 -4.95 0.64
CA THR A 75 5.17 -4.63 0.30
C THR A 75 4.47 -3.91 1.44
N ILE A 76 4.65 -4.36 2.70
CA ILE A 76 4.06 -3.70 3.87
C ILE A 76 4.66 -2.30 4.06
N VAL A 77 5.99 -2.15 3.95
CA VAL A 77 6.66 -0.85 4.06
C VAL A 77 6.16 0.12 2.99
N LYS A 78 6.03 -0.36 1.74
CA LYS A 78 5.52 0.41 0.61
C LYS A 78 4.08 0.86 0.84
N ALA A 79 3.21 -0.05 1.28
CA ALA A 79 1.83 0.28 1.64
C ALA A 79 1.77 1.35 2.74
N ALA A 80 2.58 1.22 3.80
CA ALA A 80 2.64 2.21 4.87
C ALA A 80 3.07 3.60 4.37
N TYR A 81 4.12 3.68 3.53
CA TYR A 81 4.55 4.94 2.93
C TYR A 81 3.48 5.58 2.04
N ILE A 82 2.76 4.77 1.25
CA ILE A 82 1.69 5.27 0.38
C ILE A 82 0.53 5.84 1.21
N VAL A 83 0.05 5.09 2.21
CA VAL A 83 -1.07 5.52 3.05
C VAL A 83 -0.69 6.77 3.86
N LEU A 84 0.50 6.81 4.46
CA LEU A 84 0.89 7.93 5.30
C LEU A 84 1.17 9.21 4.49
N VAL A 85 1.76 9.09 3.29
CA VAL A 85 2.23 10.25 2.52
C VAL A 85 1.29 10.61 1.37
N PHE A 86 0.96 9.69 0.46
CA PHE A 86 0.14 10.02 -0.73
C PHE A 86 -1.33 10.20 -0.39
N MET A 87 -1.86 9.42 0.55
CA MET A 87 -3.23 9.61 1.03
C MET A 87 -3.34 10.70 2.11
N HIS A 88 -2.22 11.34 2.47
CA HIS A 88 -2.15 12.39 3.50
C HIS A 88 -2.63 11.97 4.91
N LEU A 89 -2.91 10.69 5.14
CA LEU A 89 -3.40 10.20 6.43
C LEU A 89 -2.38 10.39 7.57
N GLY A 90 -1.10 10.56 7.25
CA GLY A 90 -0.05 10.80 8.25
C GLY A 90 -0.30 12.06 9.07
N ASP A 91 -0.71 13.14 8.42
CA ASP A 91 -0.83 14.48 9.02
C ASP A 91 -2.27 14.74 9.55
N GLU A 92 -3.18 13.79 9.36
CA GLU A 92 -4.60 13.89 9.74
C GLU A 92 -4.91 13.53 11.20
N ARG A 93 -6.15 13.83 11.63
CA ARG A 93 -6.64 13.45 12.97
C ARG A 93 -6.71 11.94 13.13
N LYS A 94 -6.32 11.43 14.31
CA LYS A 94 -6.32 9.99 14.63
C LYS A 94 -7.66 9.30 14.32
N SER A 95 -8.78 9.95 14.61
CA SER A 95 -10.11 9.41 14.31
C SER A 95 -10.31 9.14 12.81
N PHE A 96 -9.90 10.09 11.96
CA PHE A 96 -10.04 9.98 10.51
C PHE A 96 -9.18 8.85 9.93
N LYS A 97 -7.98 8.63 10.48
CA LYS A 97 -7.12 7.50 10.11
C LYS A 97 -7.81 6.16 10.37
N TRP A 98 -8.41 5.97 11.54
CA TRP A 98 -9.07 4.71 11.91
C TRP A 98 -10.35 4.47 11.14
N VAL A 99 -11.10 5.51 10.76
CA VAL A 99 -12.29 5.37 9.91
C VAL A 99 -11.96 4.74 8.57
N ILE A 100 -10.79 5.06 7.99
CA ILE A 100 -10.36 4.50 6.71
C ILE A 100 -9.60 3.18 6.92
N LEU A 101 -8.71 3.11 7.91
CA LEU A 101 -7.82 1.98 8.09
C LEU A 101 -8.53 0.75 8.69
N ALA A 102 -9.49 0.94 9.60
CA ALA A 102 -10.23 -0.15 10.24
C ALA A 102 -11.02 -1.03 9.24
N PRO A 103 -11.86 -0.49 8.34
CA PRO A 103 -12.58 -1.32 7.38
C PRO A 103 -11.62 -2.04 6.42
N TYR A 104 -10.50 -1.41 6.04
CA TYR A 104 -9.48 -2.06 5.21
C TYR A 104 -8.80 -3.23 5.91
N ILE A 105 -8.40 -3.07 7.18
CA ILE A 105 -7.79 -4.17 7.95
C ILE A 105 -8.80 -5.30 8.13
N LEU A 106 -10.04 -4.98 8.52
CA LEU A 106 -11.09 -5.98 8.68
C LEU A 106 -11.35 -6.73 7.38
N PHE A 107 -11.40 -6.01 6.25
CA PHE A 107 -11.57 -6.62 4.93
C PHE A 107 -10.42 -7.57 4.57
N ILE A 108 -9.17 -7.17 4.78
CA ILE A 108 -8.00 -8.04 4.51
C ILE A 108 -8.03 -9.29 5.39
N LEU A 109 -8.30 -9.14 6.70
CA LEU A 109 -8.41 -10.28 7.62
C LEU A 109 -9.55 -11.23 7.22
N TYR A 110 -10.68 -10.67 6.78
CA TYR A 110 -11.81 -11.46 6.31
C TYR A 110 -11.49 -12.21 5.01
N LEU A 111 -10.78 -11.59 4.06
CA LEU A 111 -10.31 -12.27 2.85
C LEU A 111 -9.37 -13.43 3.19
N ILE A 112 -8.42 -13.22 4.11
CA ILE A 112 -7.52 -14.29 4.56
C ILE A 112 -8.32 -15.43 5.20
N PHE A 113 -9.30 -15.11 6.06
CA PHE A 113 -10.18 -16.09 6.69
C PHE A 113 -10.93 -16.95 5.65
N ILE A 114 -11.57 -16.32 4.66
CA ILE A 114 -12.27 -17.05 3.59
C ILE A 114 -11.28 -17.89 2.79
N CYS A 115 -10.16 -17.34 2.33
CA CYS A 115 -9.19 -18.09 1.54
C CYS A 115 -8.65 -19.32 2.27
N LEU A 116 -8.37 -19.22 3.57
CA LEU A 116 -7.91 -20.35 4.38
C LEU A 116 -9.01 -21.40 4.58
N THR A 117 -10.25 -20.95 4.83
CA THR A 117 -11.40 -21.85 5.03
C THR A 117 -11.71 -22.62 3.74
N GLU A 118 -11.85 -21.91 2.63
CA GLU A 118 -12.10 -22.50 1.32
C GLU A 118 -10.94 -23.41 0.88
N SER A 119 -9.69 -22.98 1.07
CA SER A 119 -8.53 -23.81 0.74
C SER A 119 -8.49 -25.10 1.55
N SER A 120 -8.90 -25.07 2.82
CA SER A 120 -8.93 -26.27 3.67
C SER A 120 -10.04 -27.22 3.24
N TYR A 121 -11.22 -26.70 2.92
CA TYR A 121 -12.33 -27.48 2.38
C TYR A 121 -11.96 -28.16 1.05
N TRP A 122 -11.39 -27.41 0.10
CA TRP A 122 -10.96 -27.98 -1.18
C TRP A 122 -9.86 -29.02 -1.02
N HIS A 123 -8.93 -28.82 -0.07
CA HIS A 123 -7.91 -29.82 0.23
C HIS A 123 -8.54 -31.15 0.70
N GLU A 124 -9.54 -31.10 1.57
CA GLU A 124 -10.26 -32.30 2.03
C GLU A 124 -11.07 -32.95 0.91
N VAL A 125 -11.72 -32.19 0.04
CA VAL A 125 -12.46 -32.73 -1.11
C VAL A 125 -11.54 -33.46 -2.10
N PHE A 126 -10.32 -32.94 -2.33
CA PHE A 126 -9.39 -33.52 -3.31
C PHE A 126 -8.43 -34.58 -2.73
N GLN A 127 -8.13 -34.53 -1.43
CA GLN A 127 -7.08 -35.35 -0.80
C GLN A 127 -7.48 -35.94 0.55
N GLY A 128 -8.71 -35.69 1.02
CA GLY A 128 -9.23 -36.19 2.29
C GLY A 128 -9.69 -37.66 2.23
N ALA A 129 -10.11 -38.18 3.38
CA ALA A 129 -10.52 -39.59 3.50
C ALA A 129 -11.72 -39.96 2.59
N ASP A 130 -12.62 -39.00 2.36
CA ASP A 130 -13.79 -39.14 1.48
C ASP A 130 -13.58 -38.44 0.13
N SER A 131 -12.33 -38.35 -0.36
CA SER A 131 -12.03 -37.59 -1.57
C SER A 131 -12.69 -38.17 -2.83
N ILE A 132 -13.05 -37.28 -3.75
CA ILE A 132 -13.61 -37.63 -5.06
C ILE A 132 -12.55 -38.02 -6.11
N ASN A 133 -11.27 -37.96 -5.76
CA ASN A 133 -10.17 -38.39 -6.61
C ASN A 133 -9.94 -39.90 -6.38
N PRO A 134 -9.96 -40.76 -7.42
CA PRO A 134 -9.81 -42.20 -7.26
C PRO A 134 -8.47 -42.64 -6.66
#